data_AF-A0A7J4FWG8-F1
#
_entry.id   AF-A0A7J4FWG8-F1
#
_cell.length_a   1.000
_cell.length_b   1.000
_cell.length_c   1.000
_cell.angle_alpha   90.00
_cell.angle_beta   90.00
_cell.angle_gamma   90.00
#
_symmetry.space_group_name_H-M   'P 1'
#
loop_
_entity.id
_entity.type
_entity.pdbx_description
1 polymer ?
#
loop_
_entity_poly.entity_id
_entity_poly.type
_entity_poly.pdbx_seq_one_letter_code
_entity_poly.pdbx_strand_id
1 'polypeptide(L)'
;MNIHPNSDKVKYEKVSCLSDYLGSKFLQTDRQLFFRGLPKETHKLIPSLFRLKPERLVSDWSFYEFEILTKFQKAASPHLKFLPVHFLEWLTIAQHYGVPTRLLDWTMSPLAALYFALEKHIEEDISENAIVWILDSKGEELVHDASYTRFTEWQKWYAEEKFSNTCIYHPTHLAIRVNSQQGCFTIPLITGKTSVQ
;
A
#
# COMPACT_ATOMS: atom_id res chain seq x y z
N MET A 1 -11.94 6.72 -10.46
CA MET A 1 -10.81 7.00 -9.57
C MET A 1 -9.58 6.28 -10.14
N ASN A 2 -8.68 7.00 -10.79
CA ASN A 2 -7.51 6.40 -11.46
C ASN A 2 -6.40 6.20 -10.42
N ILE A 3 -6.41 5.02 -9.78
CA ILE A 3 -5.27 4.51 -8.98
C ILE A 3 -4.32 3.69 -9.89
N HIS A 4 -4.47 3.85 -11.20
CA HIS A 4 -3.56 3.23 -12.15
C HIS A 4 -2.33 4.13 -12.30
N PRO A 5 -1.09 3.62 -12.14
CA PRO A 5 0.05 4.31 -12.75
C PRO A 5 -0.32 4.54 -14.22
N ASN A 6 -0.13 5.77 -14.68
CA ASN A 6 -0.52 6.22 -16.01
C ASN A 6 -0.21 5.12 -17.04
N SER A 7 -1.25 4.53 -17.65
CA SER A 7 -1.18 3.22 -18.34
C SER A 7 -0.18 3.20 -19.49
N ASP A 8 0.19 4.38 -19.98
CA ASP A 8 1.06 4.56 -21.13
C ASP A 8 2.56 4.39 -20.80
N LYS A 9 2.92 4.10 -19.53
CA LYS A 9 4.32 3.94 -19.10
C LYS A 9 4.64 2.64 -18.35
N VAL A 10 3.67 1.72 -18.19
CA VAL A 10 3.92 0.44 -17.51
C VAL A 10 4.65 -0.52 -18.46
N LYS A 11 5.79 -1.06 -18.02
CA LYS A 11 6.54 -2.08 -18.75
C LYS A 11 6.27 -3.45 -18.14
N TYR A 12 6.14 -4.46 -18.98
CA TYR A 12 5.92 -5.84 -18.57
C TYR A 12 7.05 -6.74 -19.08
N GLU A 13 7.45 -7.71 -18.26
CA GLU A 13 8.36 -8.78 -18.62
C GLU A 13 7.76 -10.09 -18.13
N LYS A 14 7.59 -11.04 -19.04
CA LYS A 14 7.09 -12.37 -18.70
C LYS A 14 8.28 -13.27 -18.42
N VAL A 15 8.27 -13.89 -17.25
CA VAL A 15 9.29 -14.84 -16.82
C VAL A 15 8.64 -16.20 -16.59
N SER A 16 9.37 -17.28 -16.87
CA SER A 16 8.85 -18.65 -16.76
C SER A 16 9.49 -19.47 -15.64
N CYS A 17 10.65 -19.03 -15.16
CA CYS A 17 11.36 -19.69 -14.08
C CYS A 17 12.06 -18.69 -13.15
N LEU A 18 12.49 -19.18 -11.99
CA LEU A 18 13.22 -18.37 -11.01
C LEU A 18 14.53 -17.80 -11.57
N SER A 19 15.23 -18.56 -12.42
CA SER A 19 16.46 -18.09 -13.05
C SER A 19 16.22 -16.89 -13.97
N ASP A 20 15.14 -16.90 -14.75
CA ASP A 20 14.74 -15.78 -15.61
C ASP A 20 14.39 -14.55 -14.75
N TYR A 21 13.65 -14.76 -13.66
CA TYR A 21 13.27 -13.70 -12.74
C TYR A 21 14.49 -13.01 -12.13
N LEU A 22 15.43 -13.79 -11.59
CA LEU A 22 16.69 -13.29 -11.02
C LEU A 22 17.60 -12.64 -12.08
N GLY A 23 17.54 -13.13 -13.32
CA GLY A 23 18.25 -12.57 -14.46
C GLY A 23 17.60 -11.34 -15.09
N SER A 24 16.41 -10.92 -14.63
CA SER A 24 15.67 -9.82 -15.25
C SER A 24 16.43 -8.49 -15.16
N LYS A 25 16.28 -7.65 -16.19
CA LYS A 25 16.99 -6.37 -16.29
C LYS A 25 16.62 -5.40 -15.16
N PHE A 26 15.41 -5.55 -14.61
CA PHE A 26 14.94 -4.72 -13.50
C PHE A 26 15.72 -4.99 -12.21
N LEU A 27 16.28 -6.19 -12.00
CA LEU A 27 17.07 -6.50 -10.81
C LEU A 27 18.56 -6.12 -10.96
N GLN A 28 19.01 -5.80 -12.16
CA GLN A 28 20.41 -5.45 -12.46
C GLN A 28 20.67 -3.94 -12.43
N THR A 29 19.85 -3.17 -11.72
CA THR A 29 19.94 -1.71 -11.67
C THR A 29 20.35 -1.24 -10.27
N ASP A 30 21.12 -0.15 -10.20
CA ASP A 30 21.47 0.51 -8.93
C ASP A 30 20.33 1.39 -8.38
N ARG A 31 19.14 1.34 -8.99
CA ARG A 31 17.98 2.11 -8.53
C ARG A 31 17.36 1.46 -7.31
N GLN A 32 16.77 2.28 -6.44
CA GLN A 32 15.96 1.79 -5.35
C GLN A 32 14.59 1.36 -5.88
N LEU A 33 14.35 0.06 -5.86
CA LEU A 33 13.12 -0.55 -6.35
C LEU A 33 12.31 -1.13 -5.21
N PHE A 34 10.99 -1.09 -5.38
CA PHE A 34 10.01 -1.64 -4.48
C PHE A 34 9.13 -2.63 -5.24
N PHE A 35 8.81 -3.74 -4.60
CA PHE A 35 8.15 -4.87 -5.23
C PHE A 35 6.84 -5.23 -4.49
N ARG A 36 5.82 -5.65 -5.24
CA ARG A 36 4.57 -6.17 -4.67
C ARG A 36 4.08 -7.37 -5.47
N GLY A 37 4.07 -8.54 -4.84
CA GLY A 37 3.52 -9.76 -5.41
C GLY A 37 2.01 -9.86 -5.27
N LEU A 38 1.34 -10.29 -6.34
CA LEU A 38 -0.08 -10.63 -6.33
C LEU A 38 -0.29 -11.95 -7.08
N PRO A 39 -1.23 -12.80 -6.62
CA PRO A 39 -1.37 -14.15 -7.17
C PRO A 39 -2.09 -14.22 -8.51
N LYS A 40 -2.59 -13.10 -9.03
CA LYS A 40 -3.34 -13.05 -10.30
C LYS A 40 -2.94 -11.80 -11.05
N GLU A 41 -2.60 -11.93 -12.34
CA GLU A 41 -2.25 -10.81 -13.21
C GLU A 41 -3.42 -9.82 -13.39
N THR A 42 -4.66 -10.28 -13.24
CA THR A 42 -5.86 -9.44 -13.22
C THR A 42 -6.04 -8.65 -11.93
N HIS A 43 -5.28 -8.93 -10.86
CA HIS A 43 -5.37 -8.16 -9.63
C HIS A 43 -4.87 -6.73 -9.84
N LYS A 44 -5.76 -5.77 -9.54
CA LYS A 44 -5.45 -4.34 -9.59
C LYS A 44 -4.75 -3.90 -8.31
N LEU A 45 -3.88 -2.89 -8.42
CA LEU A 45 -3.27 -2.16 -7.30
C LEU A 45 -4.29 -1.25 -6.60
N ILE A 46 -5.35 -1.84 -6.05
CA ILE A 46 -6.41 -1.13 -5.34
C ILE A 46 -6.25 -1.41 -3.85
N PRO A 47 -5.99 -0.40 -3.00
CA PRO A 47 -5.94 -0.54 -1.55
C PRO A 47 -7.18 -1.20 -0.94
N SER A 48 -7.02 -1.82 0.22
CA SER A 48 -8.10 -2.58 0.88
C SER A 48 -9.33 -1.71 1.18
N LEU A 49 -9.14 -0.44 1.53
CA LEU A 49 -10.23 0.52 1.74
C LEU A 49 -11.17 0.61 0.54
N PHE A 50 -10.63 0.70 -0.68
CA PHE A 50 -11.43 0.88 -1.90
C PHE A 50 -11.96 -0.42 -2.49
N ARG A 51 -11.61 -1.57 -1.88
CA ARG A 51 -12.23 -2.85 -2.19
C ARG A 51 -13.51 -3.08 -1.38
N LEU A 52 -13.79 -2.20 -0.41
CA LEU A 52 -15.02 -2.26 0.37
C LEU A 52 -16.24 -1.99 -0.49
N LYS A 53 -17.33 -2.70 -0.18
CA LYS A 53 -18.66 -2.52 -0.76
C LYS A 53 -19.60 -1.99 0.33
N PRO A 54 -19.50 -0.69 0.66
CA PRO A 54 -20.34 -0.11 1.70
C PRO A 54 -21.82 -0.19 1.28
N GLU A 55 -22.71 -0.43 2.25
CA GLU A 55 -24.17 -0.50 2.02
C GLU A 55 -24.75 0.82 1.49
N ARG A 56 -24.05 1.93 1.74
CA ARG A 56 -24.39 3.26 1.25
C ARG A 56 -23.28 3.79 0.35
N LEU A 57 -23.67 4.58 -0.65
CA LEU A 57 -22.72 5.29 -1.50
C LEU A 57 -21.82 6.17 -0.62
N VAL A 58 -20.51 5.96 -0.74
CA VAL A 58 -19.50 6.80 -0.09
C VAL A 58 -19.18 7.95 -1.02
N SER A 59 -19.66 9.15 -0.67
CA SER A 59 -19.35 10.39 -1.39
C SER A 59 -17.95 10.92 -1.06
N ASP A 60 -17.40 10.55 0.10
CA ASP A 60 -16.09 10.99 0.60
C ASP A 60 -15.36 9.84 1.29
N TRP A 61 -14.40 9.24 0.57
CA TRP A 61 -13.57 8.16 1.09
C TRP A 61 -12.63 8.59 2.22
N SER A 62 -12.25 9.87 2.26
CA SER A 62 -11.39 10.39 3.33
C SER A 62 -12.14 10.46 4.65
N PHE A 63 -13.37 10.95 4.64
CA PHE A 63 -14.25 10.90 5.80
C PHE A 63 -14.54 9.45 6.23
N TYR A 64 -14.84 8.57 5.27
CA TYR A 64 -15.14 7.17 5.56
C TYR A 64 -13.96 6.43 6.21
N GLU A 65 -12.74 6.63 5.72
CA GLU A 65 -11.54 6.05 6.34
C GLU A 65 -11.30 6.63 7.74
N PHE A 66 -11.51 7.93 7.93
CA PHE A 66 -11.43 8.55 9.26
C PHE A 66 -12.42 7.92 10.26
N GLU A 67 -13.66 7.65 9.84
CA GLU A 67 -14.65 6.98 10.71
C GLU A 67 -14.22 5.56 11.09
N ILE A 68 -13.71 4.79 10.12
CA ILE A 68 -13.18 3.43 10.36
C ILE A 68 -12.02 3.48 11.36
N LEU A 69 -11.05 4.37 11.13
CA LEU A 69 -9.88 4.52 12.01
C LEU A 69 -10.26 5.02 13.40
N THR A 70 -11.23 5.92 13.53
CA THR A 70 -11.71 6.40 14.83
C THR A 70 -12.33 5.26 15.64
N LYS A 71 -13.13 4.40 15.00
CA LYS A 71 -13.69 3.21 15.65
C LYS A 71 -12.58 2.24 16.07
N PHE A 72 -11.62 2.00 15.19
CA PHE A 72 -10.45 1.16 15.49
C PHE A 72 -9.65 1.73 16.67
N GLN A 73 -9.32 3.02 16.67
CA GLN A 73 -8.58 3.69 17.74
C GLN A 73 -9.26 3.49 19.09
N LYS A 74 -10.58 3.71 19.19
CA LYS A 74 -11.33 3.52 20.45
C LYS A 74 -11.25 2.09 20.95
N ALA A 75 -11.35 1.11 20.05
CA ALA A 75 -11.28 -0.30 20.40
C ALA A 75 -9.84 -0.77 20.72
N ALA A 76 -8.84 -0.28 20.00
CA ALA A 76 -7.45 -0.71 20.12
C ALA A 76 -6.71 -0.02 21.28
N SER A 77 -7.05 1.23 21.60
CA SER A 77 -6.32 2.05 22.60
C SER A 77 -6.10 1.35 23.94
N PRO A 78 -7.07 0.61 24.54
CA PRO A 78 -6.86 -0.10 25.80
C PRO A 78 -5.84 -1.26 25.72
N HIS A 79 -5.54 -1.74 24.50
CA HIS A 79 -4.68 -2.90 24.25
C HIS A 79 -3.27 -2.52 23.76
N LEU A 80 -3.04 -1.25 23.46
CA LEU A 80 -1.74 -0.76 23.00
C LEU A 80 -0.87 -0.32 24.19
N LYS A 81 0.38 -0.78 24.20
CA LYS A 81 1.38 -0.35 25.21
C LYS A 81 1.72 1.13 25.09
N PHE A 82 1.71 1.64 23.86
CA PHE A 82 1.97 3.04 23.53
C PHE A 82 0.90 3.51 22.55
N LEU A 83 0.29 4.66 22.82
CA LEU A 83 -0.71 5.25 21.94
C LEU A 83 -0.01 6.04 20.83
N PRO A 84 -0.23 5.67 19.56
CA PRO A 84 0.24 6.46 18.44
C PRO A 84 -0.37 7.86 18.45
N VAL A 85 0.40 8.84 17.99
CA VAL A 85 -0.04 10.24 17.93
C VAL A 85 -0.39 10.63 16.50
N HIS A 86 0.31 10.05 15.53
CA HIS A 86 0.24 10.46 14.13
C HIS A 86 -0.75 9.61 13.33
N PHE A 87 -1.32 10.23 12.30
CA PHE A 87 -2.33 9.58 11.47
C PHE A 87 -1.78 8.34 10.75
N LEU A 88 -0.55 8.41 10.23
CA LEU A 88 0.11 7.29 9.54
C LEU A 88 0.39 6.11 10.47
N GLU A 89 0.81 6.35 11.71
CA GLU A 89 1.06 5.28 12.67
C GLU A 89 -0.25 4.52 12.96
N TRP A 90 -1.36 5.26 13.15
CA TRP A 90 -2.68 4.67 13.31
C TRP A 90 -3.11 3.85 12.08
N LEU A 91 -2.87 4.36 10.86
CA LEU A 91 -3.13 3.64 9.62
C LEU A 91 -2.34 2.33 9.55
N THR A 92 -1.04 2.37 9.84
CA THR A 92 -0.17 1.18 9.78
C THR A 92 -0.58 0.12 10.80
N ILE A 93 -0.90 0.53 12.02
CA ILE A 93 -1.39 -0.39 13.05
C ILE A 93 -2.74 -0.96 12.65
N ALA A 94 -3.67 -0.12 12.17
CA ALA A 94 -4.98 -0.57 11.73
C ALA A 94 -4.86 -1.65 10.64
N GLN A 95 -4.03 -1.40 9.62
CA GLN A 95 -3.77 -2.38 8.56
C GLN A 95 -3.14 -3.67 9.10
N HIS A 96 -2.22 -3.59 10.06
CA HIS A 96 -1.63 -4.75 10.70
C HIS A 96 -2.68 -5.65 11.37
N TYR A 97 -3.73 -5.06 11.93
CA TYR A 97 -4.88 -5.76 12.50
C TYR A 97 -6.00 -6.05 11.49
N GLY A 98 -5.74 -5.92 10.18
CA GLY A 98 -6.68 -6.26 9.12
C GLY A 98 -7.76 -5.22 8.84
N VAL A 99 -7.66 -4.03 9.42
CA VAL A 99 -8.57 -2.92 9.09
C VAL A 99 -8.30 -2.46 7.65
N PRO A 100 -9.35 -2.24 6.85
CA PRO A 100 -9.19 -1.68 5.51
C PRO A 100 -8.60 -0.27 5.56
N THR A 101 -7.52 -0.03 4.79
CA THR A 101 -6.82 1.26 4.71
C THR A 101 -6.46 1.59 3.26
N ARG A 102 -6.08 2.85 3.02
CA ARG A 102 -5.57 3.30 1.71
C ARG A 102 -4.15 2.84 1.41
N LEU A 103 -3.43 2.30 2.40
CA LEU A 103 -2.04 1.90 2.23
C LEU A 103 -1.93 0.66 1.33
N LEU A 104 -0.89 0.63 0.49
CA LEU A 104 -0.45 -0.56 -0.23
C LEU A 104 0.90 -0.99 0.30
N ASP A 105 1.03 -2.26 0.69
CA ASP A 105 2.30 -2.86 1.09
C ASP A 105 3.24 -3.06 -0.10
N TRP A 106 4.50 -2.74 0.08
CA TRP A 106 5.59 -3.07 -0.83
C TRP A 106 6.76 -3.62 -0.02
N THR A 107 7.67 -4.31 -0.69
CA THR A 107 8.91 -4.83 -0.10
C THR A 107 10.09 -4.44 -0.97
N MET A 108 11.25 -4.15 -0.37
CA MET A 108 12.48 -3.99 -1.13
C MET A 108 13.08 -5.33 -1.58
N SER A 109 12.55 -6.45 -1.10
CA SER A 109 13.01 -7.79 -1.46
C SER A 109 12.21 -8.34 -2.65
N PRO A 110 12.84 -8.49 -3.84
CA PRO A 110 12.16 -9.07 -5.00
C PRO A 110 11.72 -10.52 -4.73
N LEU A 111 12.51 -11.27 -3.98
CA LEU A 111 12.18 -12.66 -3.61
C LEU A 111 10.99 -12.74 -2.65
N ALA A 112 10.85 -11.81 -1.72
CA ALA A 112 9.68 -11.77 -0.84
C ALA A 112 8.40 -11.45 -1.64
N ALA A 113 8.48 -10.51 -2.58
CA ALA A 113 7.37 -10.22 -3.48
C ALA A 113 7.01 -11.43 -4.36
N LEU A 114 8.00 -12.12 -4.93
CA LEU A 114 7.75 -13.34 -5.70
C LEU A 114 7.09 -14.43 -4.85
N TYR A 115 7.56 -14.62 -3.61
CA TYR A 115 6.95 -15.55 -2.67
C TYR A 115 5.46 -15.23 -2.44
N PHE A 116 5.10 -13.98 -2.14
CA PHE A 116 3.69 -13.58 -1.97
C PHE A 116 2.86 -13.72 -3.25
N ALA A 117 3.48 -13.59 -4.43
CA ALA A 117 2.81 -13.81 -5.69
C ALA A 117 2.46 -15.30 -5.90
N LEU A 118 3.28 -16.22 -5.37
CA LEU A 118 3.15 -17.65 -5.62
C LEU A 118 2.57 -18.46 -4.46
N GLU A 119 2.61 -17.98 -3.21
CA GLU A 119 2.20 -18.76 -2.04
C GLU A 119 0.75 -19.28 -2.17
N LYS A 120 -0.15 -18.47 -2.73
CA LYS A 120 -1.57 -18.82 -2.94
C LYS A 120 -1.80 -19.74 -4.14
N HIS A 121 -0.86 -19.85 -5.07
CA HIS A 121 -1.02 -20.75 -6.23
C HIS A 121 -1.07 -22.21 -5.80
N ILE A 122 -0.25 -22.56 -4.80
CA ILE A 122 -0.17 -23.92 -4.26
C ILE A 122 -1.42 -24.22 -3.42
N GLU A 123 -1.89 -23.26 -2.64
CA GLU A 123 -3.02 -23.44 -1.72
C GLU A 123 -4.38 -23.43 -2.42
N GLU A 124 -4.55 -22.57 -3.43
CA GLU A 124 -5.86 -22.26 -4.04
C GLU A 124 -6.00 -22.79 -5.49
N ASP A 125 -5.03 -23.58 -6.01
CA ASP A 125 -5.02 -24.14 -7.37
C ASP A 125 -5.30 -23.08 -8.45
N ILE A 126 -4.55 -21.97 -8.39
CA ILE A 126 -4.75 -20.82 -9.26
C ILE A 126 -4.13 -21.11 -10.64
N SER A 127 -4.95 -21.11 -11.68
CA SER A 127 -4.50 -21.33 -13.08
C SER A 127 -3.98 -20.08 -13.79
N GLU A 128 -4.24 -18.90 -13.22
CA GLU A 128 -3.87 -17.60 -13.78
C GLU A 128 -2.42 -17.24 -13.42
N ASN A 129 -1.69 -16.51 -14.26
CA ASN A 129 -0.32 -16.10 -13.93
C ASN A 129 -0.28 -15.22 -12.67
N ALA A 130 0.73 -15.44 -11.83
CA ALA A 130 1.10 -14.50 -10.78
C ALA A 130 1.76 -13.24 -11.38
N ILE A 131 1.72 -12.12 -10.65
CA ILE A 131 2.33 -10.86 -11.07
C ILE A 131 3.17 -10.26 -9.93
N VAL A 132 4.33 -9.72 -10.27
CA VAL A 132 5.14 -8.88 -9.38
C VAL A 132 5.18 -7.47 -9.95
N TRP A 133 4.57 -6.53 -9.24
CA TRP A 133 4.66 -5.11 -9.54
C TRP A 133 6.00 -4.56 -9.09
N ILE A 134 6.57 -3.65 -9.88
CA ILE A 134 7.82 -2.95 -9.59
C ILE A 134 7.54 -1.45 -9.59
N LEU A 135 7.90 -0.79 -8.50
CA LEU A 135 7.87 0.66 -8.35
C LEU A 135 9.32 1.16 -8.26
N ASP A 136 9.69 2.04 -9.19
CA ASP A 136 10.95 2.78 -9.17
C ASP A 136 10.73 4.05 -8.34
N SER A 137 11.51 4.25 -7.28
CA SER A 137 11.36 5.43 -6.41
C SER A 137 11.87 6.72 -7.03
N LYS A 138 12.48 6.66 -8.23
CA LYS A 138 12.98 7.83 -8.93
C LYS A 138 11.85 8.83 -9.22
N GLY A 139 11.90 9.96 -8.51
CA GLY A 139 10.95 11.06 -8.66
C GLY A 139 9.73 10.96 -7.74
N GLU A 140 9.63 9.89 -6.95
CA GLU A 140 8.63 9.77 -5.88
C GLU A 140 9.13 10.44 -4.60
N GLU A 141 8.20 10.99 -3.83
CA GLU A 141 8.53 11.62 -2.55
C GLU A 141 8.65 10.54 -1.46
N LEU A 142 9.86 10.39 -0.91
CA LEU A 142 10.11 9.54 0.24
C LEU A 142 9.62 10.27 1.50
N VAL A 143 8.55 9.75 2.10
CA VAL A 143 7.99 10.28 3.34
C VAL A 143 8.68 9.58 4.51
N HIS A 144 9.73 10.20 5.01
CA HIS A 144 10.40 9.82 6.24
C HIS A 144 9.78 10.57 7.40
N ASP A 145 9.02 9.90 8.27
CA ASP A 145 8.62 10.25 9.66
C ASP A 145 8.16 11.70 10.00
N ALA A 146 8.14 12.64 9.05
CA ALA A 146 8.19 14.08 9.30
C ALA A 146 6.93 14.84 8.84
N SER A 147 5.96 14.17 8.21
CA SER A 147 4.63 14.76 7.97
C SER A 147 3.75 14.52 9.20
N TYR A 148 4.11 15.19 10.31
CA TYR A 148 3.47 15.15 11.63
C TYR A 148 2.03 15.69 11.64
N THR A 149 1.12 15.15 10.84
CA THR A 149 -0.30 15.43 11.04
C THR A 149 -0.80 14.56 12.18
N ARG A 150 -1.07 15.21 13.32
CA ARG A 150 -1.71 14.55 14.46
C ARG A 150 -3.04 13.95 14.01
N PHE A 151 -3.44 12.84 14.62
CA PHE A 151 -4.73 12.24 14.30
C PHE A 151 -5.92 13.22 14.47
N THR A 152 -5.83 14.13 15.45
CA THR A 152 -6.83 15.19 15.67
C THR A 152 -6.92 16.21 14.54
N GLU A 153 -5.93 16.26 13.65
CA GLU A 153 -5.83 17.17 12.51
C GLU A 153 -6.06 16.42 11.18
N TRP A 154 -6.79 15.30 11.22
CA TRP A 154 -7.06 14.45 10.06
C TRP A 154 -7.62 15.21 8.84
N GLN A 155 -8.38 16.29 9.04
CA GLN A 155 -8.84 17.11 7.92
C GLN A 155 -7.66 17.74 7.18
N LYS A 156 -6.61 18.21 7.88
CA LYS A 156 -5.39 18.73 7.25
C LYS A 156 -4.69 17.64 6.47
N TRP A 157 -4.59 16.44 7.04
CA TRP A 157 -3.99 15.27 6.39
C TRP A 157 -4.63 14.96 5.03
N TYR A 158 -5.94 15.18 4.87
CA TYR A 158 -6.64 14.94 3.61
C TYR A 158 -6.87 16.19 2.75
N ALA A 159 -6.85 17.38 3.32
CA ALA A 159 -7.06 18.65 2.60
C ALA A 159 -5.79 19.13 1.92
N GLU A 160 -4.63 18.77 2.47
CA GLU A 160 -3.36 19.10 1.86
C GLU A 160 -3.21 18.28 0.56
N GLU A 161 -3.01 18.97 -0.57
CA GLU A 161 -2.52 18.39 -1.83
C GLU A 161 -1.08 17.83 -1.69
N LYS A 162 -0.69 17.40 -0.49
CA LYS A 162 0.65 16.91 -0.13
C LYS A 162 1.06 15.69 -0.92
N PHE A 163 0.12 14.94 -1.50
CA PHE A 163 0.40 13.73 -2.28
C PHE A 163 0.30 13.98 -3.79
N SER A 164 0.87 15.06 -4.31
CA SER A 164 0.90 15.30 -5.77
C SER A 164 1.46 14.11 -6.58
N ASN A 165 2.26 13.25 -5.92
CA ASN A 165 2.78 11.97 -6.41
C ASN A 165 2.57 10.83 -5.38
N THR A 166 2.93 9.60 -5.74
CA THR A 166 2.80 8.43 -4.85
C THR A 166 3.87 8.49 -3.78
N CYS A 167 3.49 8.75 -2.53
CA CYS A 167 4.46 8.77 -1.44
C CYS A 167 4.83 7.36 -0.96
N ILE A 168 6.11 7.14 -0.69
CA ILE A 168 6.62 5.91 -0.08
C ILE A 168 6.90 6.17 1.40
N TYR A 169 6.24 5.41 2.27
CA TYR A 169 6.33 5.52 3.73
C TYR A 169 7.03 4.30 4.33
N HIS A 170 8.06 4.55 5.13
CA HIS A 170 8.76 3.53 5.90
C HIS A 170 8.37 3.64 7.38
N PRO A 171 7.63 2.67 7.95
CA PRO A 171 7.27 2.72 9.36
C PRO A 171 8.51 2.52 10.24
N THR A 172 8.78 3.46 11.13
CA THR A 172 10.03 3.47 11.92
C THR A 172 10.01 2.50 13.10
N HIS A 173 8.87 2.30 13.79
CA HIS A 173 8.89 1.61 15.10
C HIS A 173 7.75 0.65 15.46
N LEU A 174 6.78 0.35 14.59
CA LEU A 174 5.54 -0.32 15.05
C LEU A 174 5.18 -1.69 14.44
N ALA A 175 5.95 -2.21 13.48
CA ALA A 175 5.69 -3.55 12.97
C ALA A 175 6.97 -4.35 12.78
N ILE A 176 7.29 -5.19 13.77
CA ILE A 176 8.41 -6.15 13.72
C ILE A 176 8.34 -7.00 12.44
N ARG A 177 7.12 -7.34 11.96
CA ARG A 177 6.91 -8.04 10.69
C ARG A 177 7.28 -7.20 9.45
N VAL A 178 7.01 -5.90 9.44
CA VAL A 178 7.33 -5.02 8.31
C VAL A 178 8.84 -4.83 8.19
N ASN A 179 9.54 -4.65 9.32
CA ASN A 179 11.01 -4.56 9.33
C ASN A 179 11.69 -5.87 8.91
N SER A 180 11.13 -7.03 9.26
CA SER A 180 11.70 -8.33 8.84
C SER A 180 11.62 -8.58 7.33
N GLN A 181 10.72 -7.89 6.62
CA GLN A 181 10.48 -8.05 5.18
C GLN A 181 10.99 -6.87 4.34
N GLN A 182 11.75 -5.94 4.94
CA GLN A 182 12.11 -4.66 4.30
C GLN A 182 10.87 -3.97 3.70
N GLY A 183 9.78 -4.00 4.44
CA GLY A 183 8.48 -3.52 3.97
C GLY A 183 8.36 -2.00 4.03
N CYS A 184 7.62 -1.45 3.10
CA CYS A 184 7.18 -0.06 3.09
C CYS A 184 5.75 0.01 2.58
N PHE A 185 5.17 1.21 2.60
CA PHE A 185 3.83 1.45 2.09
C PHE A 185 3.85 2.52 1.02
N THR A 186 3.00 2.40 0.01
CA THR A 186 2.59 3.57 -0.77
C THR A 186 1.27 4.14 -0.28
N ILE A 187 1.17 5.47 -0.35
CA ILE A 187 -0.04 6.22 0.01
C ILE A 187 -0.59 6.85 -1.28
N PRO A 188 -1.63 6.26 -1.90
CA PRO A 188 -2.24 6.84 -3.10
C PRO A 188 -3.03 8.10 -2.75
N LEU A 189 -2.96 9.11 -3.64
CA LEU A 189 -3.73 10.34 -3.51
C LEU A 189 -5.23 10.05 -3.72
N ILE A 190 -6.05 10.53 -2.78
CA ILE A 190 -7.50 10.57 -2.91
C ILE A 190 -7.89 12.02 -3.14
N THR A 191 -8.30 12.39 -4.35
CA THR A 191 -9.14 13.58 -4.51
C THR A 191 -10.53 13.23 -3.98
N GLY A 192 -10.92 13.86 -2.86
CA GLY A 192 -12.14 13.57 -2.10
C GLY A 192 -13.48 13.91 -2.79
N LYS A 193 -13.55 13.85 -4.12
CA LYS A 193 -14.81 13.95 -4.87
C LYS A 193 -14.71 12.97 -6.03
N THR A 194 -15.27 11.78 -5.86
CA THR A 194 -15.60 10.98 -7.03
C THR A 194 -16.82 11.64 -7.67
N SER A 195 -16.60 12.41 -8.74
CA SER A 195 -17.63 12.59 -9.75
C SER A 195 -18.03 11.19 -10.20
N VAL A 196 -19.25 10.82 -9.87
CA VAL A 196 -19.92 9.63 -10.38
C VAL A 196 -19.90 9.76 -11.92
N GLN A 197 -19.26 8.81 -12.60
CA GLN A 197 -19.62 8.47 -13.97
C GLN A 197 -20.75 7.46 -13.90
#